data_AF-A0A9E5MQX9-F1
#
_entry.id   AF-A0A9E5MQX9-F1
#
_cell.length_a   1.000
_cell.length_b   1.000
_cell.length_c   1.000
_cell.angle_alpha   90.00
_cell.angle_beta   90.00
_cell.angle_gamma   90.00
#
_symmetry.space_group_name_H-M   'P 1'
#
loop_
_entity.id
_entity.type
_entity.pdbx_description
1 polymer ?
#
loop_
_entity_poly.entity_id
_entity_poly.type
_entity_poly.pdbx_seq_one_letter_code
_entity_poly.pdbx_strand_id
1 'polypeptide(L)'
;MYTRERVNPIFLLSTISACALALSGCLESQSKGVNGFADPGTPSTNTPGSNAAPLISGVPSTSVSIGDVYSFTPTATDSDGDKLTFSIDNKPQWASFNSATGELSGQPTLGLEGDYTGIGISVSDGKASAALPRFSITVAQDTTPSANSAPLISGTPPGTATADYSYAFVPNASDPDGDSLSFSVQNLPAWASFDSATGKLSGMPRIDNVGMFSNILISVSDGQKTTSLRPFAINVQEMGNLSTTLSWTPPTENEDGSALTDLAGYKIYWGNTPGNYTKSARIDNPGISSYVVENLPAGRLEFVATSVNSAGIESDYSNPMTKVLN
;
A
#
# COMPACT_ATOMS: atom_id res chain seq x y z
N MET A 1 19.77 -36.08 43.11
CA MET A 1 19.44 -37.09 42.08
C MET A 1 20.06 -36.59 40.78
N TYR A 2 20.87 -37.34 40.00
CA TYR A 2 20.58 -38.60 39.30
C TYR A 2 19.36 -38.46 38.37
N THR A 3 19.40 -38.74 37.05
CA THR A 3 20.49 -39.15 36.12
C THR A 3 20.06 -38.84 34.66
N ARG A 4 20.93 -38.61 33.67
CA ARG A 4 21.57 -39.58 32.73
C ARG A 4 20.62 -40.65 32.12
N GLU A 5 20.73 -41.10 30.86
CA GLU A 5 21.61 -40.75 29.71
C GLU A 5 21.16 -41.45 28.40
N ARG A 6 21.48 -40.84 27.22
CA ARG A 6 21.92 -41.48 25.95
C ARG A 6 20.96 -42.54 25.30
N VAL A 7 21.21 -43.12 24.11
CA VAL A 7 22.41 -43.13 23.23
C VAL A 7 22.06 -43.03 21.72
N ASN A 8 22.95 -42.33 20.99
CA ASN A 8 23.34 -42.52 19.57
C ASN A 8 23.83 -43.98 19.31
N PRO A 9 24.20 -44.49 18.09
CA PRO A 9 25.06 -43.77 17.12
C PRO A 9 25.11 -44.21 15.62
N ILE A 10 26.04 -43.59 14.86
CA ILE A 10 26.91 -44.21 13.83
C ILE A 10 26.26 -44.51 12.45
N PHE A 11 26.91 -44.43 11.27
CA PHE A 11 28.32 -44.27 10.81
C PHE A 11 28.33 -43.41 9.49
N LEU A 12 29.36 -43.18 8.64
CA LEU A 12 30.79 -43.53 8.48
C LEU A 12 31.46 -42.46 7.55
N LEU A 13 32.52 -41.75 8.00
CA LEU A 13 33.79 -41.37 7.29
C LEU A 13 33.84 -40.75 5.84
N SER A 14 34.95 -40.16 5.35
CA SER A 14 36.34 -39.98 5.86
C SER A 14 37.13 -38.82 5.19
N THR A 15 37.84 -38.01 5.99
CA THR A 15 39.23 -37.43 5.82
C THR A 15 39.63 -36.68 4.51
N ILE A 16 40.65 -35.80 4.42
CA ILE A 16 41.99 -35.63 5.04
C ILE A 16 42.26 -34.09 5.11
N SER A 17 42.60 -33.41 6.22
CA SER A 17 43.88 -33.31 7.00
C SER A 17 45.11 -32.82 6.20
N ALA A 18 46.10 -32.07 6.72
CA ALA A 18 46.35 -31.48 8.05
C ALA A 18 47.21 -30.18 7.92
N CYS A 19 47.68 -29.61 9.03
CA CYS A 19 48.40 -28.32 9.10
C CYS A 19 49.75 -28.43 9.85
N ALA A 20 50.79 -27.70 9.39
CA ALA A 20 51.98 -27.23 10.14
C ALA A 20 52.72 -26.18 9.27
N LEU A 21 53.25 -25.03 9.70
CA LEU A 21 54.00 -24.54 10.89
C LEU A 21 55.54 -24.50 10.75
N ALA A 22 56.02 -23.30 10.39
CA ALA A 22 57.16 -22.55 10.98
C ALA A 22 58.61 -23.11 11.04
N LEU A 23 59.48 -22.40 10.29
CA LEU A 23 60.78 -21.80 10.70
C LEU A 23 62.02 -22.62 11.10
N SER A 24 63.15 -22.17 10.50
CA SER A 24 64.53 -22.10 11.04
C SER A 24 65.37 -23.36 11.24
N GLY A 25 66.62 -23.32 10.75
CA GLY A 25 67.73 -24.06 11.37
C GLY A 25 68.82 -24.57 10.43
N CYS A 26 70.00 -23.93 10.49
CA CYS A 26 71.30 -24.40 10.00
C CYS A 26 71.66 -25.82 10.52
N LEU A 27 72.68 -26.55 10.03
CA LEU A 27 74.03 -26.12 9.66
C LEU A 27 74.82 -27.20 8.86
N GLU A 28 75.86 -26.78 8.14
CA GLU A 28 77.07 -27.47 7.65
C GLU A 28 77.19 -29.02 7.54
N SER A 29 77.70 -29.47 6.39
CA SER A 29 78.91 -30.32 6.33
C SER A 29 79.60 -30.24 4.96
N GLN A 30 80.86 -30.69 4.83
CA GLN A 30 81.67 -30.60 3.61
C GLN A 30 82.18 -31.96 3.11
N SER A 31 82.50 -32.07 1.81
CA SER A 31 83.90 -32.35 1.38
C SER A 31 84.11 -32.39 -0.15
N LYS A 32 85.38 -32.25 -0.53
CA LYS A 32 86.07 -32.50 -1.84
C LYS A 32 85.33 -33.50 -2.76
N GLY A 33 85.29 -33.37 -4.09
CA GLY A 33 86.09 -32.55 -5.03
C GLY A 33 86.77 -33.44 -6.09
N VAL A 34 87.19 -32.84 -7.22
CA VAL A 34 88.43 -33.08 -8.04
C VAL A 34 88.18 -32.80 -9.54
N ASN A 35 88.98 -31.87 -10.10
CA ASN A 35 89.43 -31.62 -11.50
C ASN A 35 88.44 -31.78 -12.69
N GLY A 36 88.45 -30.92 -13.72
CA GLY A 36 89.34 -29.78 -14.02
C GLY A 36 89.17 -29.27 -15.47
N PHE A 37 90.18 -28.55 -15.97
CA PHE A 37 90.22 -27.77 -17.23
C PHE A 37 89.43 -26.44 -17.21
N ALA A 38 89.86 -25.49 -18.04
CA ALA A 38 89.59 -24.06 -17.87
C ALA A 38 89.63 -23.28 -19.20
N ASP A 39 88.95 -22.13 -19.22
CA ASP A 39 89.31 -20.94 -20.01
C ASP A 39 88.80 -19.67 -19.26
N PRO A 40 89.45 -18.50 -19.33
CA PRO A 40 89.18 -17.41 -18.40
C PRO A 40 88.28 -16.28 -18.95
N GLY A 41 87.26 -15.92 -18.16
CA GLY A 41 86.87 -14.53 -17.96
C GLY A 41 86.32 -13.74 -19.15
N THR A 42 85.08 -14.03 -19.57
CA THR A 42 84.18 -12.95 -20.00
C THR A 42 83.51 -12.33 -18.76
N PRO A 43 83.71 -11.03 -18.44
CA PRO A 43 82.89 -10.38 -17.43
C PRO A 43 81.45 -10.35 -17.91
N SER A 44 80.52 -10.98 -17.18
CA SER A 44 79.09 -10.78 -17.44
C SER A 44 78.78 -9.30 -17.26
N THR A 45 78.39 -8.63 -18.35
CA THR A 45 78.07 -7.21 -18.36
C THR A 45 76.80 -6.98 -17.55
N ASN A 46 76.97 -6.64 -16.28
CA ASN A 46 75.89 -6.16 -15.43
C ASN A 46 75.51 -4.74 -15.88
N THR A 47 74.74 -4.65 -16.96
CA THR A 47 74.37 -3.41 -17.64
C THR A 47 73.43 -2.58 -16.76
N PRO A 48 73.88 -1.43 -16.21
CA PRO A 48 73.00 -0.63 -15.35
C PRO A 48 71.98 0.11 -16.20
N GLY A 49 70.68 -0.02 -15.88
CA GLY A 49 69.64 0.88 -16.39
C GLY A 49 68.69 0.34 -17.47
N SER A 50 68.58 -0.98 -17.67
CA SER A 50 67.41 -1.54 -18.35
C SER A 50 66.30 -1.78 -17.34
N ASN A 51 65.15 -1.13 -17.52
CA ASN A 51 63.98 -1.27 -16.67
C ASN A 51 63.03 -2.34 -17.22
N ALA A 52 62.52 -3.23 -16.39
CA ALA A 52 61.40 -4.08 -16.75
C ALA A 52 60.08 -3.27 -16.74
N ALA A 53 59.17 -3.53 -17.68
CA ALA A 53 57.84 -2.90 -17.63
C ALA A 53 56.91 -3.74 -16.73
N PRO A 54 56.00 -3.11 -15.96
CA PRO A 54 55.13 -3.83 -15.05
C PRO A 54 54.14 -4.74 -15.81
N LEU A 55 53.84 -5.91 -15.25
CA LEU A 55 52.80 -6.80 -15.75
C LEU A 55 51.47 -6.49 -15.07
N ILE A 56 50.37 -6.53 -15.81
CA ILE A 56 49.00 -6.39 -15.29
C ILE A 56 48.07 -7.47 -15.87
N SER A 57 47.16 -7.99 -15.06
CA SER A 57 46.23 -9.06 -15.41
C SER A 57 44.93 -8.98 -14.61
N GLY A 58 43.87 -9.61 -15.12
CA GLY A 58 42.53 -9.63 -14.50
C GLY A 58 41.44 -9.56 -15.56
N VAL A 59 40.24 -10.03 -15.20
CA VAL A 59 39.03 -9.96 -16.05
C VAL A 59 37.91 -9.31 -15.25
N PRO A 60 37.46 -8.10 -15.60
CA PRO A 60 36.33 -7.44 -14.95
C PRO A 60 35.00 -8.06 -15.36
N SER A 61 34.01 -7.99 -14.45
CA SER A 61 32.62 -8.31 -14.78
C SER A 61 32.07 -7.30 -15.78
N THR A 62 31.38 -7.76 -16.82
CA THR A 62 30.84 -6.89 -17.89
C THR A 62 29.44 -6.34 -17.60
N SER A 63 28.88 -6.63 -16.42
CA SER A 63 27.53 -6.20 -16.04
C SER A 63 27.34 -6.12 -14.52
N VAL A 64 26.39 -5.28 -14.10
CA VAL A 64 25.90 -5.15 -12.71
C VAL A 64 24.45 -4.65 -12.73
N SER A 65 23.62 -5.03 -11.75
CA SER A 65 22.25 -4.51 -11.62
C SER A 65 22.25 -3.16 -10.89
N ILE A 66 21.20 -2.34 -11.07
CA ILE A 66 20.90 -1.26 -10.12
C ILE A 66 20.80 -1.85 -8.70
N GLY A 67 21.43 -1.19 -7.73
CA GLY A 67 21.46 -1.63 -6.33
C GLY A 67 22.54 -2.67 -5.98
N ASP A 68 23.13 -3.37 -6.95
CA ASP A 68 24.22 -4.32 -6.70
C ASP A 68 25.59 -3.61 -6.54
N VAL A 69 26.47 -4.20 -5.73
CA VAL A 69 27.85 -3.69 -5.56
C VAL A 69 28.77 -4.29 -6.61
N TYR A 70 29.35 -3.43 -7.44
CA TYR A 70 30.47 -3.76 -8.32
C TYR A 70 31.80 -3.56 -7.58
N SER A 71 32.73 -4.51 -7.69
CA SER A 71 34.15 -4.31 -7.41
C SER A 71 35.01 -5.18 -8.34
N PHE A 72 36.12 -4.61 -8.83
CA PHE A 72 37.14 -5.31 -9.60
C PHE A 72 38.52 -4.74 -9.25
N THR A 73 39.46 -5.62 -8.88
CA THR A 73 40.86 -5.25 -8.61
C THR A 73 41.78 -6.07 -9.52
N PRO A 74 42.64 -5.43 -10.34
CA PRO A 74 43.62 -6.13 -11.17
C PRO A 74 44.76 -6.71 -10.33
N THR A 75 45.40 -7.76 -10.82
CA THR A 75 46.69 -8.23 -10.30
C THR A 75 47.82 -7.64 -11.13
N ALA A 76 48.74 -6.94 -10.49
CA ALA A 76 49.94 -6.39 -11.14
C ALA A 76 51.22 -6.70 -10.35
N THR A 77 52.33 -6.82 -11.06
CA THR A 77 53.64 -7.15 -10.52
C THR A 77 54.75 -6.45 -11.30
N ASP A 78 55.81 -6.05 -10.61
CA ASP A 78 57.05 -5.59 -11.20
C ASP A 78 58.21 -6.54 -10.82
N SER A 79 59.20 -6.73 -11.69
CA SER A 79 60.35 -7.61 -11.43
C SER A 79 61.54 -6.91 -10.78
N ASP A 80 61.64 -5.59 -10.93
CA ASP A 80 62.74 -4.78 -10.41
C ASP A 80 62.42 -4.31 -8.98
N GLY A 81 61.15 -4.39 -8.58
CA GLY A 81 60.62 -4.11 -7.25
C GLY A 81 60.01 -2.71 -7.13
N ASP A 82 59.77 -2.02 -8.25
CA ASP A 82 59.35 -0.62 -8.24
C ASP A 82 57.90 -0.40 -7.79
N LYS A 83 57.64 0.81 -7.30
CA LYS A 83 56.34 1.17 -6.73
C LYS A 83 55.30 1.41 -7.82
N LEU A 84 54.45 0.42 -8.03
CA LEU A 84 53.28 0.51 -8.91
C LEU A 84 52.31 1.64 -8.49
N THR A 85 51.78 2.34 -9.49
CA THR A 85 50.68 3.31 -9.39
C THR A 85 49.71 3.07 -10.54
N PHE A 86 48.41 3.04 -10.24
CA PHE A 86 47.35 2.73 -11.21
C PHE A 86 46.57 3.97 -11.66
N SER A 87 46.07 3.94 -12.88
CA SER A 87 45.20 4.97 -13.47
C SER A 87 44.04 4.35 -14.27
N ILE A 88 43.01 5.15 -14.54
CA ILE A 88 41.79 4.71 -15.23
C ILE A 88 41.26 5.74 -16.24
N ASP A 89 41.01 5.28 -17.46
CA ASP A 89 40.29 6.01 -18.51
C ASP A 89 38.79 5.65 -18.47
N ASN A 90 37.92 6.60 -18.83
CA ASN A 90 36.48 6.40 -19.01
C ASN A 90 35.75 5.76 -17.80
N LYS A 91 36.25 5.96 -16.59
CA LYS A 91 35.63 5.48 -15.34
C LYS A 91 34.16 5.90 -15.27
N PRO A 92 33.20 4.98 -15.03
CA PRO A 92 31.79 5.31 -14.83
C PRO A 92 31.60 6.39 -13.75
N GLN A 93 30.58 7.24 -13.90
CA GLN A 93 30.33 8.33 -12.96
C GLN A 93 29.93 7.84 -11.55
N TRP A 94 29.30 6.67 -11.46
CA TRP A 94 28.88 6.02 -10.23
C TRP A 94 29.99 5.24 -9.50
N ALA A 95 31.16 5.08 -10.12
CA ALA A 95 32.25 4.26 -9.58
C ALA A 95 33.37 5.11 -8.95
N SER A 96 33.99 4.59 -7.89
CA SER A 96 35.26 5.04 -7.31
C SER A 96 36.44 4.27 -7.91
N PHE A 97 37.65 4.82 -7.83
CA PHE A 97 38.87 4.13 -8.25
C PHE A 97 40.03 4.39 -7.29
N ASN A 98 40.76 3.34 -6.91
CA ASN A 98 41.90 3.41 -6.00
C ASN A 98 43.22 3.29 -6.77
N SER A 99 43.95 4.41 -6.93
CA SER A 99 45.22 4.45 -7.66
C SER A 99 46.39 3.70 -6.99
N ALA A 100 46.24 3.20 -5.77
CA ALA A 100 47.25 2.36 -5.10
C ALA A 100 47.03 0.85 -5.34
N THR A 101 45.80 0.41 -5.65
CA THR A 101 45.45 -1.01 -5.84
C THR A 101 44.92 -1.34 -7.23
N GLY A 102 44.49 -0.33 -7.99
CA GLY A 102 43.76 -0.50 -9.25
C GLY A 102 42.29 -0.88 -9.07
N GLU A 103 41.77 -0.90 -7.83
CA GLU A 103 40.37 -1.26 -7.59
C GLU A 103 39.42 -0.24 -8.22
N LEU A 104 38.47 -0.74 -9.03
CA LEU A 104 37.29 -0.04 -9.53
C LEU A 104 36.07 -0.60 -8.79
N SER A 105 35.39 0.20 -7.97
CA SER A 105 34.22 -0.24 -7.19
C SER A 105 33.14 0.82 -7.00
N GLY A 106 31.89 0.41 -6.83
CA GLY A 106 30.73 1.29 -6.71
C GLY A 106 29.40 0.54 -6.73
N GLN A 107 28.30 1.28 -6.61
CA GLN A 107 26.93 0.75 -6.58
C GLN A 107 26.04 1.70 -7.39
N PRO A 108 25.58 1.33 -8.61
CA PRO A 108 24.74 2.22 -9.42
C PRO A 108 23.31 2.29 -8.84
N THR A 109 22.76 3.49 -8.82
CA THR A 109 21.38 3.81 -8.41
C THR A 109 20.49 4.08 -9.61
N LEU A 110 19.16 3.98 -9.44
CA LEU A 110 18.14 4.29 -10.47
C LEU A 110 18.48 5.55 -11.28
N GLY A 111 18.33 5.49 -12.60
CA GLY A 111 18.72 6.54 -13.55
C GLY A 111 20.17 6.46 -14.04
N LEU A 112 20.86 5.34 -13.79
CA LEU A 112 22.23 5.05 -14.25
C LEU A 112 22.32 3.80 -15.12
N GLU A 113 21.19 3.38 -15.70
CA GLU A 113 21.09 2.22 -16.58
C GLU A 113 21.78 2.47 -17.94
N GLY A 114 22.37 1.42 -18.52
CA GLY A 114 22.98 1.47 -19.85
C GLY A 114 24.47 1.08 -19.89
N ASP A 115 25.09 1.26 -21.05
CA ASP A 115 26.44 0.75 -21.35
C ASP A 115 27.55 1.78 -21.09
N TYR A 116 28.38 1.51 -20.08
CA TYR A 116 29.60 2.27 -19.82
C TYR A 116 30.77 1.65 -20.57
N THR A 117 31.05 2.13 -21.78
CA THR A 117 32.00 1.51 -22.71
C THR A 117 33.40 2.12 -22.70
N GLY A 118 34.41 1.30 -23.02
CA GLY A 118 35.77 1.77 -23.28
C GLY A 118 36.57 2.12 -22.02
N ILE A 119 36.19 1.53 -20.89
CA ILE A 119 36.89 1.65 -19.60
C ILE A 119 38.26 1.00 -19.76
N GLY A 120 39.33 1.70 -19.36
CA GLY A 120 40.70 1.20 -19.46
C GLY A 120 41.44 1.39 -18.15
N ILE A 121 42.03 0.32 -17.60
CA ILE A 121 42.85 0.38 -16.38
C ILE A 121 44.30 0.10 -16.76
N SER A 122 45.20 0.95 -16.29
CA SER A 122 46.64 0.83 -16.52
C SER A 122 47.44 1.00 -15.23
N VAL A 123 48.69 0.53 -15.26
CA VAL A 123 49.65 0.60 -14.16
C VAL A 123 51.00 1.07 -14.68
N SER A 124 51.71 1.83 -13.86
CA SER A 124 53.06 2.32 -14.13
C SER A 124 53.96 2.16 -12.90
N ASP A 125 55.24 1.88 -13.15
CA ASP A 125 56.36 1.87 -12.20
C ASP A 125 57.01 3.27 -12.04
N GLY A 126 56.59 4.27 -12.84
CA GLY A 126 57.18 5.61 -12.94
C GLY A 126 58.12 5.84 -14.14
N LYS A 127 58.37 4.82 -14.98
CA LYS A 127 59.28 4.84 -16.14
C LYS A 127 58.64 4.20 -17.39
N ALA A 128 57.87 3.13 -17.20
CA ALA A 128 57.11 2.36 -18.18
C ALA A 128 55.67 2.13 -17.70
N SER A 129 54.81 1.58 -18.56
CA SER A 129 53.41 1.31 -18.24
C SER A 129 52.87 0.09 -18.98
N ALA A 130 51.89 -0.59 -18.38
CA ALA A 130 51.07 -1.61 -19.02
C ALA A 130 49.57 -1.36 -18.76
N ALA A 131 48.71 -1.98 -19.56
CA ALA A 131 47.27 -1.80 -19.47
C ALA A 131 46.51 -3.11 -19.70
N LEU A 132 45.34 -3.24 -19.07
CA LEU A 132 44.37 -4.26 -19.45
C LEU A 132 43.72 -3.92 -20.80
N PRO A 133 43.17 -4.91 -21.52
CA PRO A 133 42.23 -4.66 -22.61
C PRO A 133 41.08 -3.74 -22.12
N ARG A 134 40.66 -2.79 -22.96
CA ARG A 134 39.51 -1.95 -22.64
C ARG A 134 38.23 -2.79 -22.60
N PHE A 135 37.39 -2.52 -21.62
CA PHE A 135 36.16 -3.28 -21.34
C PHE A 135 34.95 -2.33 -21.25
N SER A 136 33.77 -2.92 -21.03
CA SER A 136 32.52 -2.20 -20.81
C SER A 136 31.76 -2.80 -19.64
N ILE A 137 30.96 -1.99 -18.95
CA ILE A 137 30.01 -2.46 -17.93
C ILE A 137 28.60 -2.05 -18.37
N THR A 138 27.73 -3.03 -18.62
CA THR A 138 26.29 -2.81 -18.80
C THR A 138 25.63 -2.73 -17.42
N VAL A 139 25.08 -1.57 -17.07
CA VAL A 139 24.23 -1.43 -15.88
C VAL A 139 22.81 -1.81 -16.26
N ALA A 140 22.36 -2.97 -15.79
CA ALA A 140 21.01 -3.47 -16.01
C ALA A 140 20.03 -2.86 -15.02
N GLN A 141 18.77 -2.68 -15.41
CA GLN A 141 17.70 -2.39 -14.45
C GLN A 141 17.63 -3.49 -13.39
N ASP A 142 17.35 -3.10 -12.15
CA ASP A 142 16.77 -4.03 -11.19
C ASP A 142 15.41 -4.48 -11.76
N THR A 143 15.32 -5.76 -12.07
CA THR A 143 14.12 -6.40 -12.62
C THR A 143 13.43 -7.28 -11.58
N THR A 144 13.83 -7.19 -10.31
CA THR A 144 13.06 -7.79 -9.21
C THR A 144 11.73 -7.03 -9.07
N PRO A 145 10.57 -7.69 -9.22
CA PRO A 145 9.29 -7.01 -9.04
C PRO A 145 9.14 -6.63 -7.56
N SER A 146 8.83 -5.37 -7.28
CA SER A 146 8.39 -4.94 -5.95
C SER A 146 7.20 -5.82 -5.52
N ALA A 147 7.27 -6.40 -4.33
CA ALA A 147 6.29 -7.37 -3.88
C ALA A 147 4.94 -6.70 -3.53
N ASN A 148 4.06 -6.59 -4.54
CA ASN A 148 2.69 -6.07 -4.53
C ASN A 148 2.09 -5.95 -3.11
N SER A 149 1.90 -4.73 -2.62
CA SER A 149 1.18 -4.43 -1.38
C SER A 149 -0.27 -4.93 -1.45
N ALA A 150 -0.96 -5.14 -0.32
CA ALA A 150 -2.40 -5.44 -0.39
C ALA A 150 -3.19 -4.12 -0.30
N PRO A 151 -4.30 -3.95 -1.06
CA PRO A 151 -5.06 -2.72 -1.05
C PRO A 151 -5.74 -2.53 0.32
N LEU A 152 -5.83 -1.29 0.78
CA LEU A 152 -6.44 -0.94 2.06
C LEU A 152 -7.92 -0.58 1.85
N ILE A 153 -8.81 -1.00 2.76
CA ILE A 153 -10.23 -0.65 2.75
C ILE A 153 -10.75 -0.39 4.17
N SER A 154 -11.62 0.62 4.30
CA SER A 154 -12.15 1.10 5.58
C SER A 154 -13.54 1.75 5.41
N GLY A 155 -14.21 2.02 6.53
CA GLY A 155 -15.56 2.57 6.58
C GLY A 155 -16.53 1.68 7.36
N THR A 156 -17.62 2.27 7.86
CA THR A 156 -18.67 1.58 8.62
C THR A 156 -20.02 1.82 7.96
N PRO A 157 -20.66 0.80 7.36
CA PRO A 157 -22.00 0.92 6.81
C PRO A 157 -23.05 1.21 7.89
N PRO A 158 -24.11 1.98 7.60
CA PRO A 158 -25.26 2.09 8.50
C PRO A 158 -25.90 0.70 8.69
N GLY A 159 -26.05 0.27 9.94
CA GLY A 159 -26.61 -1.04 10.31
C GLY A 159 -28.14 -1.13 10.20
N THR A 160 -28.81 -0.04 9.83
CA THR A 160 -30.26 0.05 9.64
C THR A 160 -30.59 0.74 8.32
N ALA A 161 -31.76 0.42 7.78
CA ALA A 161 -32.41 1.15 6.70
C ALA A 161 -33.91 1.26 6.99
N THR A 162 -34.59 2.27 6.45
CA THR A 162 -36.05 2.42 6.59
C THR A 162 -36.72 2.07 5.27
N ALA A 163 -37.82 1.31 5.32
CA ALA A 163 -38.64 1.01 4.16
C ALA A 163 -39.13 2.31 3.49
N ASP A 164 -39.08 2.31 2.16
CA ASP A 164 -39.38 3.42 1.26
C ASP A 164 -38.55 4.71 1.50
N TYR A 165 -37.32 4.54 2.02
CA TYR A 165 -36.27 5.58 2.08
C TYR A 165 -34.96 5.12 1.41
N SER A 166 -34.13 6.07 0.96
CA SER A 166 -32.87 5.76 0.30
C SER A 166 -31.76 5.38 1.31
N TYR A 167 -31.08 4.27 1.03
CA TYR A 167 -29.87 3.81 1.72
C TYR A 167 -28.65 4.05 0.83
N ALA A 168 -27.53 4.50 1.43
CA ALA A 168 -26.24 4.59 0.74
C ALA A 168 -25.05 4.42 1.70
N PHE A 169 -24.01 3.73 1.23
CA PHE A 169 -22.69 3.63 1.84
C PHE A 169 -21.61 3.60 0.75
N VAL A 170 -20.47 4.22 1.01
CA VAL A 170 -19.26 4.16 0.16
C VAL A 170 -18.07 3.89 1.07
N PRO A 171 -17.24 2.86 0.82
CA PRO A 171 -16.02 2.62 1.57
C PRO A 171 -14.91 3.60 1.16
N ASN A 172 -13.94 3.84 2.06
CA ASN A 172 -12.68 4.47 1.71
C ASN A 172 -11.65 3.37 1.42
N ALA A 173 -11.05 3.39 0.22
CA ALA A 173 -9.99 2.47 -0.16
C ALA A 173 -8.82 3.20 -0.84
N SER A 174 -7.63 2.60 -0.77
CA SER A 174 -6.39 3.12 -1.35
C SER A 174 -5.40 1.98 -1.53
N ASP A 175 -4.64 1.98 -2.63
CA ASP A 175 -3.53 1.07 -2.80
C ASP A 175 -2.18 1.73 -2.43
N PRO A 176 -1.24 1.05 -1.73
CA PRO A 176 0.07 1.60 -1.40
C PRO A 176 1.04 1.73 -2.58
N ASP A 177 0.92 0.86 -3.59
CA ASP A 177 1.80 0.83 -4.77
C ASP A 177 1.22 1.71 -5.90
N GLY A 178 -0.09 2.02 -5.82
CA GLY A 178 -0.82 2.94 -6.69
C GLY A 178 -1.75 2.25 -7.69
N ASP A 179 -1.99 0.94 -7.53
CA ASP A 179 -2.73 0.13 -8.47
C ASP A 179 -4.24 0.46 -8.58
N SER A 180 -4.82 0.07 -9.72
CA SER A 180 -6.22 0.37 -10.04
C SER A 180 -7.19 -0.54 -9.27
N LEU A 181 -7.98 0.06 -8.38
CA LEU A 181 -8.89 -0.67 -7.50
C LEU A 181 -10.20 -1.07 -8.18
N SER A 182 -10.64 -2.29 -7.90
CA SER A 182 -11.93 -2.86 -8.27
C SER A 182 -12.65 -3.41 -7.03
N PHE A 183 -13.96 -3.21 -6.93
CA PHE A 183 -14.75 -3.60 -5.78
C PHE A 183 -15.74 -4.72 -6.10
N SER A 184 -16.02 -5.56 -5.10
CA SER A 184 -17.04 -6.61 -5.17
C SER A 184 -17.83 -6.70 -3.86
N VAL A 185 -19.00 -7.34 -3.91
CA VAL A 185 -19.88 -7.55 -2.77
C VAL A 185 -20.43 -8.98 -2.75
N GLN A 186 -20.51 -9.56 -1.55
CA GLN A 186 -21.20 -10.83 -1.29
C GLN A 186 -22.43 -10.59 -0.42
N ASN A 187 -23.46 -11.41 -0.58
CA ASN A 187 -24.75 -11.31 0.10
C ASN A 187 -25.45 -9.93 -0.07
N LEU A 188 -25.31 -9.34 -1.26
CA LEU A 188 -26.02 -8.11 -1.65
C LEU A 188 -27.55 -8.29 -1.48
N PRO A 189 -28.24 -7.45 -0.69
CA PRO A 189 -29.69 -7.50 -0.58
C PRO A 189 -30.36 -7.23 -1.95
N ALA A 190 -31.43 -7.96 -2.27
CA ALA A 190 -32.09 -7.87 -3.58
C ALA A 190 -32.71 -6.48 -3.91
N TRP A 191 -32.88 -5.62 -2.90
CA TRP A 191 -33.33 -4.22 -3.05
C TRP A 191 -32.18 -3.22 -3.28
N ALA A 192 -30.93 -3.68 -3.22
CA ALA A 192 -29.73 -2.86 -3.29
C ALA A 192 -28.94 -3.08 -4.58
N SER A 193 -28.36 -2.00 -5.09
CA SER A 193 -27.39 -1.98 -6.18
C SER A 193 -25.99 -1.75 -5.62
N PHE A 194 -24.99 -2.27 -6.34
CA PHE A 194 -23.57 -2.10 -5.99
C PHE A 194 -22.76 -1.62 -7.21
N ASP A 195 -21.93 -0.60 -7.00
CA ASP A 195 -21.01 -0.07 -8.00
C ASP A 195 -19.60 -0.65 -7.77
N SER A 196 -19.12 -1.46 -8.72
CA SER A 196 -17.81 -2.11 -8.66
C SER A 196 -16.61 -1.16 -8.90
N ALA A 197 -16.84 0.08 -9.35
CA ALA A 197 -15.77 1.07 -9.51
C ALA A 197 -15.56 1.93 -8.25
N THR A 198 -16.63 2.18 -7.47
CA THR A 198 -16.57 3.02 -6.25
C THR A 198 -16.80 2.27 -4.95
N GLY A 199 -17.20 1.00 -5.00
CA GLY A 199 -17.62 0.22 -3.84
C GLY A 199 -18.95 0.69 -3.23
N LYS A 200 -19.67 1.59 -3.91
CA LYS A 200 -20.93 2.16 -3.41
C LYS A 200 -22.03 1.12 -3.35
N LEU A 201 -22.48 0.82 -2.14
CA LEU A 201 -23.72 0.09 -1.87
C LEU A 201 -24.85 1.11 -1.72
N SER A 202 -25.91 1.01 -2.53
CA SER A 202 -27.07 1.91 -2.38
C SER A 202 -28.36 1.32 -2.92
N GLY A 203 -29.51 1.72 -2.37
CA GLY A 203 -30.81 1.21 -2.78
C GLY A 203 -31.96 1.92 -2.06
N MET A 204 -33.17 1.37 -2.22
CA MET A 204 -34.37 1.83 -1.54
C MET A 204 -35.19 0.59 -1.18
N PRO A 205 -35.01 0.01 0.02
CA PRO A 205 -35.81 -1.13 0.45
C PRO A 205 -37.28 -0.74 0.54
N ARG A 206 -38.17 -1.69 0.28
CA ARG A 206 -39.61 -1.56 0.41
C ARG A 206 -40.13 -2.28 1.66
N ILE A 207 -41.43 -2.12 1.93
CA ILE A 207 -42.11 -2.77 3.06
C ILE A 207 -41.99 -4.31 3.05
N ASP A 208 -41.95 -4.94 1.87
CA ASP A 208 -41.72 -6.39 1.69
C ASP A 208 -40.26 -6.81 1.90
N ASN A 209 -39.38 -5.86 2.23
CA ASN A 209 -37.97 -6.11 2.52
C ASN A 209 -37.63 -5.91 4.01
N VAL A 210 -38.62 -5.66 4.87
CA VAL A 210 -38.42 -5.53 6.32
C VAL A 210 -37.82 -6.82 6.91
N GLY A 211 -36.74 -6.67 7.69
CA GLY A 211 -35.96 -7.78 8.22
C GLY A 211 -34.45 -7.58 8.15
N MET A 212 -33.70 -8.61 8.56
CA MET A 212 -32.26 -8.54 8.76
C MET A 212 -31.47 -9.24 7.65
N PHE A 213 -30.80 -8.45 6.80
CA PHE A 213 -29.84 -8.93 5.81
C PHE A 213 -28.48 -9.05 6.48
N SER A 214 -27.88 -10.25 6.48
CA SER A 214 -26.68 -10.56 7.27
C SER A 214 -25.49 -11.02 6.41
N ASN A 215 -24.28 -10.91 6.96
CA ASN A 215 -23.03 -11.32 6.30
C ASN A 215 -22.76 -10.60 4.96
N ILE A 216 -23.24 -9.36 4.82
CA ILE A 216 -22.91 -8.51 3.68
C ILE A 216 -21.42 -8.21 3.79
N LEU A 217 -20.66 -8.50 2.72
CA LEU A 217 -19.21 -8.38 2.70
C LEU A 217 -18.78 -7.58 1.48
N ILE A 218 -18.13 -6.45 1.69
CA ILE A 218 -17.55 -5.62 0.62
C ILE A 218 -16.03 -5.84 0.59
N SER A 219 -15.51 -6.12 -0.60
CA SER A 219 -14.11 -6.42 -0.86
C SER A 219 -13.55 -5.50 -1.94
N VAL A 220 -12.25 -5.23 -1.90
CA VAL A 220 -11.50 -4.48 -2.92
C VAL A 220 -10.27 -5.27 -3.37
N SER A 221 -9.94 -5.19 -4.65
CA SER A 221 -8.79 -5.84 -5.28
C SER A 221 -8.10 -4.90 -6.27
N ASP A 222 -6.77 -4.95 -6.25
CA ASP A 222 -5.80 -4.40 -7.21
C ASP A 222 -5.64 -5.27 -8.48
N GLY A 223 -6.24 -6.47 -8.50
CA GLY A 223 -6.07 -7.50 -9.54
C GLY A 223 -5.15 -8.66 -9.17
N GLN A 224 -4.39 -8.57 -8.06
CA GLN A 224 -3.46 -9.61 -7.58
C GLN A 224 -3.77 -10.10 -6.16
N LYS A 225 -4.22 -9.20 -5.28
CA LYS A 225 -4.61 -9.41 -3.88
C LYS A 225 -6.02 -8.89 -3.62
N THR A 226 -6.57 -9.19 -2.45
CA THR A 226 -7.93 -8.75 -2.09
C THR A 226 -8.03 -8.53 -0.59
N THR A 227 -8.57 -7.39 -0.20
CA THR A 227 -8.85 -7.04 1.21
C THR A 227 -10.35 -6.76 1.35
N SER A 228 -10.92 -6.97 2.54
CA SER A 228 -12.36 -6.78 2.78
C SER A 228 -12.63 -5.97 4.04
N LEU A 229 -13.77 -5.29 4.07
CA LEU A 229 -14.37 -4.85 5.32
C LEU A 229 -14.71 -6.06 6.21
N ARG A 230 -15.04 -5.82 7.48
CA ARG A 230 -15.69 -6.84 8.30
C ARG A 230 -17.10 -7.12 7.73
N PRO A 231 -17.57 -8.39 7.72
CA PRO A 231 -18.96 -8.67 7.39
C PRO A 231 -19.91 -7.88 8.30
N PHE A 232 -20.98 -7.34 7.72
CA PHE A 232 -21.96 -6.52 8.43
C PHE A 232 -23.39 -7.00 8.12
N ALA A 233 -24.36 -6.34 8.76
CA ALA A 233 -25.78 -6.57 8.55
C ALA A 233 -26.53 -5.25 8.40
N ILE A 234 -27.64 -5.28 7.66
CA ILE A 234 -28.60 -4.17 7.56
C ILE A 234 -29.94 -4.70 8.07
N ASN A 235 -30.48 -4.07 9.11
CA ASN A 235 -31.85 -4.29 9.55
C ASN A 235 -32.77 -3.27 8.86
N VAL A 236 -33.59 -3.73 7.92
CA VAL A 236 -34.63 -2.92 7.28
C VAL A 236 -35.84 -2.86 8.20
N GLN A 237 -36.29 -1.65 8.53
CA GLN A 237 -37.37 -1.39 9.47
C GLN A 237 -38.49 -0.59 8.79
N GLU A 238 -39.73 -0.81 9.21
CA GLU A 238 -40.86 0.06 8.85
C GLU A 238 -40.63 1.48 9.40
N MET A 239 -41.11 2.50 8.69
CA MET A 239 -41.49 3.73 9.40
C MET A 239 -42.68 3.37 10.29
N GLY A 240 -42.61 3.71 11.58
CA GLY A 240 -43.47 3.11 12.61
C GLY A 240 -44.94 2.99 12.21
N ASN A 241 -45.52 1.79 12.33
CA ASN A 241 -46.85 1.48 11.83
C ASN A 241 -48.00 1.94 12.74
N LEU A 242 -47.72 2.82 13.71
CA LEU A 242 -48.71 3.34 14.64
C LEU A 242 -49.56 4.42 13.96
N SER A 243 -50.79 4.59 14.45
CA SER A 243 -51.68 5.65 14.00
C SER A 243 -52.38 6.32 15.17
N THR A 244 -52.90 7.53 14.94
CA THR A 244 -53.82 8.17 15.88
C THR A 244 -54.92 8.90 15.12
N THR A 245 -56.16 8.67 15.55
CA THR A 245 -57.25 9.59 15.24
C THR A 245 -57.02 10.91 16.00
N LEU A 246 -57.11 12.00 15.26
CA LEU A 246 -57.24 13.37 15.75
C LEU A 246 -58.70 13.80 15.51
N SER A 247 -59.23 14.65 16.37
CA SER A 247 -60.60 15.15 16.25
C SER A 247 -60.71 16.55 16.83
N TRP A 248 -61.51 17.40 16.18
CA TRP A 248 -61.62 18.83 16.44
C TRP A 248 -63.03 19.32 16.15
N THR A 249 -63.39 20.48 16.71
CA THR A 249 -64.58 21.22 16.30
C THR A 249 -64.21 22.10 15.09
N PRO A 250 -64.92 22.03 13.96
CA PRO A 250 -64.74 22.98 12.86
C PRO A 250 -64.88 24.44 13.34
N PRO A 251 -64.01 25.37 12.91
CA PRO A 251 -64.19 26.79 13.22
C PRO A 251 -65.40 27.37 12.50
N THR A 252 -66.06 28.34 13.13
CA THR A 252 -67.22 29.07 12.58
C THR A 252 -66.93 30.55 12.33
N GLU A 253 -65.77 31.03 12.77
CA GLU A 253 -65.33 32.43 12.72
C GLU A 253 -63.87 32.50 12.28
N ASN A 254 -63.50 33.60 11.64
CA ASN A 254 -62.13 34.00 11.33
C ASN A 254 -61.43 34.56 12.59
N GLU A 255 -60.12 34.78 12.50
CA GLU A 255 -59.31 35.38 13.59
C GLU A 255 -59.74 36.81 13.97
N ASP A 256 -60.45 37.52 13.10
CA ASP A 256 -61.03 38.84 13.36
C ASP A 256 -62.46 38.79 13.96
N GLY A 257 -62.99 37.60 14.20
CA GLY A 257 -64.37 37.38 14.71
C GLY A 257 -65.47 37.53 13.65
N SER A 258 -65.13 37.69 12.37
CA SER A 258 -66.12 37.61 11.28
C SER A 258 -66.51 36.15 10.99
N ALA A 259 -67.73 35.92 10.50
CA ALA A 259 -68.20 34.57 10.22
C ALA A 259 -67.39 33.90 9.09
N LEU A 260 -66.88 32.69 9.34
CA LEU A 260 -66.09 31.92 8.38
C LEU A 260 -67.01 31.28 7.33
N THR A 261 -66.92 31.73 6.09
CA THR A 261 -67.81 31.31 4.99
C THR A 261 -67.12 30.58 3.83
N ASP A 262 -65.79 30.56 3.81
CA ASP A 262 -64.99 30.04 2.68
C ASP A 262 -63.95 28.98 3.09
N LEU A 263 -64.15 28.32 4.24
CA LEU A 263 -63.31 27.20 4.70
C LEU A 263 -63.23 26.12 3.60
N ALA A 264 -62.02 25.85 3.12
CA ALA A 264 -61.74 24.85 2.10
C ALA A 264 -61.18 23.54 2.68
N GLY A 265 -60.64 23.57 3.90
CA GLY A 265 -60.07 22.39 4.54
C GLY A 265 -59.18 22.69 5.74
N TYR A 266 -58.30 21.74 6.04
CA TYR A 266 -57.39 21.80 7.18
C TYR A 266 -55.98 21.37 6.78
N LYS A 267 -54.99 21.71 7.60
CA LYS A 267 -53.65 21.13 7.51
C LYS A 267 -53.13 20.81 8.90
N ILE A 268 -52.82 19.54 9.11
CA ILE A 268 -52.33 19.01 10.38
C ILE A 268 -50.81 18.95 10.30
N TYR A 269 -50.13 19.41 11.35
CA TYR A 269 -48.67 19.44 11.47
C TYR A 269 -48.24 18.64 12.70
N TRP A 270 -47.09 17.96 12.65
CA TRP A 270 -46.56 17.23 13.80
C TRP A 270 -45.04 17.11 13.86
N GLY A 271 -44.54 16.81 15.06
CA GLY A 271 -43.13 16.57 15.36
C GLY A 271 -42.92 15.93 16.74
N ASN A 272 -41.69 15.48 17.01
CA ASN A 272 -41.30 14.90 18.31
C ASN A 272 -40.77 15.95 19.31
N THR A 273 -40.50 17.17 18.85
CA THR A 273 -40.01 18.29 19.66
C THR A 273 -41.09 19.39 19.69
N PRO A 274 -41.49 19.89 20.87
CA PRO A 274 -42.52 20.91 20.98
C PRO A 274 -42.24 22.16 20.13
N GLY A 275 -43.28 22.66 19.45
CA GLY A 275 -43.18 23.80 18.55
C GLY A 275 -42.33 23.60 17.28
N ASN A 276 -41.80 22.40 17.00
CA ASN A 276 -41.01 22.11 15.80
C ASN A 276 -41.66 20.98 14.99
N TYR A 277 -42.56 21.36 14.08
CA TYR A 277 -43.37 20.45 13.29
C TYR A 277 -42.80 20.28 11.88
N THR A 278 -42.04 19.21 11.64
CA THR A 278 -41.37 18.94 10.36
C THR A 278 -42.17 18.05 9.41
N LYS A 279 -43.35 17.59 9.83
CA LYS A 279 -44.29 16.77 9.06
C LYS A 279 -45.64 17.48 9.00
N SER A 280 -46.36 17.32 7.88
CA SER A 280 -47.74 17.78 7.77
C SER A 280 -48.57 16.94 6.79
N ALA A 281 -49.89 17.01 6.92
CA ALA A 281 -50.88 16.41 6.03
C ALA A 281 -51.96 17.45 5.72
N ARG A 282 -52.29 17.63 4.43
CA ARG A 282 -53.35 18.52 3.96
C ARG A 282 -54.66 17.74 3.78
N ILE A 283 -55.77 18.38 4.14
CA ILE A 283 -57.11 17.81 4.13
C ILE A 283 -58.02 18.77 3.37
N ASP A 284 -58.17 18.56 2.06
CA ASP A 284 -59.06 19.34 1.18
C ASP A 284 -60.53 18.91 1.31
N ASN A 285 -61.03 18.91 2.55
CA ASN A 285 -62.44 18.67 2.87
C ASN A 285 -62.82 19.44 4.15
N PRO A 286 -63.63 20.52 4.06
CA PRO A 286 -64.01 21.33 5.22
C PRO A 286 -65.14 20.69 6.05
N GLY A 287 -65.77 19.61 5.55
CA GLY A 287 -66.89 18.95 6.21
C GLY A 287 -66.51 17.87 7.23
N ILE A 288 -65.21 17.65 7.51
CA ILE A 288 -64.76 16.63 8.47
C ILE A 288 -64.27 17.26 9.78
N SER A 289 -64.54 16.55 10.87
CA SER A 289 -64.13 16.88 12.25
C SER A 289 -63.11 15.89 12.83
N SER A 290 -62.60 14.96 12.02
CA SER A 290 -61.63 13.95 12.43
C SER A 290 -60.79 13.43 11.27
N TYR A 291 -59.54 13.07 11.55
CA TYR A 291 -58.60 12.48 10.58
C TYR A 291 -57.68 11.48 11.29
N VAL A 292 -57.31 10.40 10.59
CA VAL A 292 -56.34 9.41 11.08
C VAL A 292 -54.98 9.77 10.51
N VAL A 293 -54.01 10.06 11.39
CA VAL A 293 -52.61 10.17 10.97
C VAL A 293 -51.96 8.80 11.16
N GLU A 294 -51.45 8.24 10.07
CA GLU A 294 -50.84 6.90 10.00
C GLU A 294 -49.32 6.99 9.81
N ASN A 295 -48.64 5.83 9.89
CA ASN A 295 -47.19 5.69 9.73
C ASN A 295 -46.38 6.56 10.72
N LEU A 296 -46.83 6.58 11.98
CA LEU A 296 -46.23 7.34 13.08
C LEU A 296 -45.22 6.52 13.90
N PRO A 297 -44.06 7.12 14.25
CA PRO A 297 -43.11 6.48 15.16
C PRO A 297 -43.68 6.36 16.58
N ALA A 298 -43.21 5.35 17.31
CA ALA A 298 -43.41 5.24 18.75
C ALA A 298 -42.74 6.40 19.51
N GLY A 299 -43.24 6.66 20.73
CA GLY A 299 -42.81 7.75 21.60
C GLY A 299 -43.80 8.91 21.64
N ARG A 300 -43.32 10.06 22.13
CA ARG A 300 -44.13 11.29 22.23
C ARG A 300 -44.13 12.04 20.90
N LEU A 301 -45.32 12.45 20.47
CA LEU A 301 -45.58 13.33 19.33
C LEU A 301 -46.46 14.51 19.79
N GLU A 302 -46.24 15.65 19.17
CA GLU A 302 -47.04 16.86 19.36
C GLU A 302 -47.62 17.30 18.02
N PHE A 303 -48.91 17.64 18.01
CA PHE A 303 -49.73 17.94 16.84
C PHE A 303 -50.38 19.32 16.97
N VAL A 304 -50.41 20.08 15.89
CA VAL A 304 -51.25 21.28 15.72
C VAL A 304 -51.99 21.21 14.39
N ALA A 305 -53.04 22.01 14.21
CA ALA A 305 -53.72 22.17 12.94
C ALA A 305 -53.93 23.64 12.59
N THR A 306 -53.97 23.95 11.30
CA THR A 306 -54.49 25.21 10.75
C THR A 306 -55.79 24.92 10.00
N SER A 307 -56.71 25.88 10.00
CA SER A 307 -57.79 25.93 9.01
C SER A 307 -57.29 26.62 7.75
N VAL A 308 -57.76 26.16 6.58
CA VAL A 308 -57.33 26.66 5.27
C VAL A 308 -58.54 27.19 4.50
N ASN A 309 -58.47 28.44 4.04
CA ASN A 309 -59.56 29.11 3.33
C ASN A 309 -59.52 28.85 1.80
N SER A 310 -60.48 29.41 1.07
CA SER A 310 -60.64 29.21 -0.37
C SER A 310 -59.49 29.77 -1.21
N ALA A 311 -58.77 30.76 -0.69
CA ALA A 311 -57.56 31.33 -1.29
C ALA A 311 -56.27 30.54 -0.95
N GLY A 312 -56.38 29.47 -0.14
CA GLY A 312 -55.24 28.67 0.32
C GLY A 312 -54.46 29.29 1.48
N ILE A 313 -54.98 30.37 2.09
CA ILE A 313 -54.40 31.00 3.29
C ILE A 313 -54.68 30.09 4.49
N GLU A 314 -53.66 29.90 5.33
CA GLU A 314 -53.75 29.15 6.58
C GLU A 314 -53.92 30.11 7.77
N SER A 315 -54.66 29.67 8.79
CA SER A 315 -54.73 30.33 10.10
C SER A 315 -53.43 30.17 10.89
N ASP A 316 -53.35 30.87 12.03
CA ASP A 316 -52.48 30.50 13.14
C ASP A 316 -52.70 29.04 13.59
N TYR A 317 -51.70 28.47 14.27
CA TYR A 317 -51.76 27.11 14.80
C TYR A 317 -52.78 26.97 15.95
N SER A 318 -53.53 25.87 15.92
CA SER A 318 -54.31 25.40 17.08
C SER A 318 -53.44 25.19 18.32
N ASN A 319 -54.06 25.16 19.51
CA ASN A 319 -53.42 24.64 20.71
C ASN A 319 -52.80 23.24 20.46
N PRO A 320 -51.58 22.95 20.96
CA PRO A 320 -50.88 21.69 20.70
C PRO A 320 -51.50 20.50 21.45
N MET A 321 -51.81 19.43 20.71
CA MET A 321 -52.20 18.14 21.27
C MET A 321 -50.98 17.22 21.37
N THR A 322 -50.70 16.69 22.56
CA THR A 322 -49.74 15.60 22.74
C THR A 322 -50.41 14.24 22.56
N LYS A 323 -49.72 13.31 21.88
CA LYS A 323 -49.98 11.87 21.95
C LYS A 323 -48.69 11.15 22.37
N VAL A 324 -48.84 10.01 23.04
CA VAL A 324 -47.77 9.03 23.24
C VAL A 324 -48.23 7.74 22.60
N LEU A 325 -47.48 7.25 21.62
CA LEU A 325 -47.77 6.03 20.87
C LEU A 325 -46.75 4.97 21.28
N ASN A 326 -47.17 3.72 21.46
CA ASN A 326 -46.34 2.59 21.87
C ASN A 326 -46.74 1.35 21.06
#